data_AF-W2XRS5-F1
#
_entry.id   AF-W2XRS5-F1
#
_cell.length_a   1.000
_cell.length_b   1.000
_cell.length_c   1.000
_cell.angle_alpha   90.00
_cell.angle_beta   90.00
_cell.angle_gamma   90.00
#
_symmetry.space_group_name_H-M   'P 1'
#
loop_
_entity.id
_entity.type
_entity.pdbx_description
1 polymer ?
#
loop_
_entity_poly.entity_id
_entity_poly.type
_entity_poly.pdbx_seq_one_letter_code
_entity_poly.pdbx_strand_id
1 'polypeptide(L)' 'MRTILDGRRVNGRVVFLTAWEPTWEPATNLPSAELRKYRQRKRRKVERAYIEAEAKEE' A
#
# COMPACT_ATOMS: atom_id res chain seq x y z
N MET A 1 -2.95 12.26 11.34
CA MET A 1 -2.85 12.02 9.89
C MET A 1 -3.26 10.57 9.63
N ARG A 2 -4.17 10.27 8.68
CA ARG A 2 -4.66 8.90 8.42
C ARG A 2 -3.61 8.08 7.65
N THR A 3 -2.62 7.54 8.36
CA THR A 3 -1.58 6.69 7.74
C THR A 3 -2.18 5.36 7.29
N ILE A 4 -1.91 4.97 6.05
CA ILE A 4 -2.31 3.66 5.50
C ILE A 4 -1.23 2.63 5.79
N LEU A 5 -1.63 1.52 6.41
CA LEU A 5 -0.77 0.39 6.75
C LEU A 5 -0.72 -0.63 5.62
N ASP A 6 -1.88 -1.05 5.12
CA ASP A 6 -1.98 -2.05 4.07
C ASP A 6 -3.20 -1.84 3.15
N GLY A 7 -3.28 -2.60 2.06
CA GLY A 7 -4.32 -2.51 1.06
C GLY A 7 -4.58 -3.86 0.41
N ARG A 8 -5.85 -4.26 0.34
CA ARG A 8 -6.30 -5.51 -0.26
C ARG A 8 -7.49 -5.29 -1.19
N ARG A 9 -7.79 -6.29 -2.01
CA ARG A 9 -8.96 -6.29 -2.89
C ARG A 9 -10.00 -7.25 -2.33
N VAL A 10 -11.22 -6.75 -2.13
CA VAL A 10 -12.37 -7.52 -1.62
C VAL A 10 -13.53 -7.28 -2.58
N ASN A 11 -14.09 -8.34 -3.16
CA ASN A 11 -15.22 -8.27 -4.12
C ASN A 11 -14.98 -7.23 -5.24
N GLY A 12 -13.77 -7.22 -5.81
CA GLY A 12 -13.36 -6.30 -6.88
C GLY A 12 -13.00 -4.87 -6.42
N ARG A 13 -13.36 -4.47 -5.20
CA ARG A 13 -13.07 -3.15 -4.62
C ARG A 13 -11.78 -3.15 -3.82
N VAL A 14 -11.06 -2.03 -3.85
CA VAL A 14 -9.83 -1.86 -3.07
C VAL A 14 -10.17 -1.20 -1.73
N VAL A 15 -9.74 -1.83 -0.65
CA VAL A 15 -9.87 -1.34 0.73
C VAL A 15 -8.50 -1.24 1.37
N PHE A 16 -8.35 -0.32 2.32
CA PHE A 16 -7.10 0.04 2.96
C PHE A 16 -7.23 -0.01 4.48
N LEU A 17 -6.22 -0.54 5.15
CA LEU A 17 -6.12 -0.56 6.59
C LEU A 17 -5.50 0.74 7.08
N THR A 18 -6.16 1.46 7.97
CA THR A 18 -5.66 2.70 8.56
C THR A 18 -5.03 2.46 9.93
N ALA A 19 -4.09 3.33 10.33
CA ALA A 19 -3.33 3.20 11.57
C ALA A 19 -4.00 3.81 12.80
N TRP A 20 -4.88 4.80 12.60
CA TRP A 20 -5.55 5.53 13.70
C TRP A 20 -6.71 4.73 14.27
N GLU A 21 -7.55 4.17 13.40
CA GLU A 21 -8.57 3.17 13.73
C GLU A 21 -8.29 1.97 12.83
N PRO A 22 -8.03 0.75 13.34
CA PRO A 22 -7.61 -0.38 12.53
C PRO A 22 -8.79 -1.00 11.75
N THR A 23 -9.39 -0.20 10.87
CA THR A 23 -10.54 -0.56 10.04
C THR A 23 -10.14 -0.60 8.57
N TRP A 24 -10.90 -1.38 7.79
CA TRP A 24 -10.74 -1.46 6.35
C TRP A 24 -11.64 -0.42 5.68
N GLU A 25 -11.05 0.69 5.27
CA GLU A 25 -11.77 1.78 4.61
C GLU A 25 -11.64 1.69 3.08
N PRO A 26 -12.68 2.04 2.32
CA PRO A 26 -12.59 2.18 0.88
C PRO A 26 -11.70 3.37 0.51
N ALA A 27 -11.12 3.34 -0.69
CA ALA A 27 -10.29 4.41 -1.23
C ALA A 27 -10.97 5.80 -1.19
N THR A 28 -12.28 5.84 -1.35
CA THR A 28 -13.10 7.07 -1.37
C THR A 28 -13.11 7.80 -0.03
N ASN A 29 -12.89 7.09 1.08
CA ASN A 29 -12.92 7.67 2.44
C ASN A 29 -11.55 8.23 2.86
N LEU A 30 -10.52 8.04 2.03
CA LEU A 30 -9.15 8.36 2.36
C LEU A 30 -8.64 9.55 1.55
N PRO A 31 -7.82 10.42 2.16
CA PRO A 31 -7.17 11.50 1.43
C PRO A 31 -6.28 10.96 0.31
N SER A 32 -6.37 11.57 -0.86
CA SER A 32 -5.56 11.21 -2.04
C SER A 32 -4.06 11.25 -1.76
N ALA A 33 -3.61 12.18 -0.92
CA ALA A 33 -2.21 12.29 -0.51
C ALA A 33 -1.69 11.04 0.22
N GLU A 34 -2.49 10.45 1.11
CA GLU A 34 -2.12 9.26 1.86
C GLU A 34 -2.11 8.01 0.98
N LEU A 35 -3.09 7.90 0.07
CA LEU A 35 -3.11 6.87 -0.97
C LEU A 35 -1.87 6.94 -1.86
N ARG A 36 -1.45 8.14 -2.26
CA ARG A 36 -0.24 8.34 -3.09
C ARG A 36 1.01 7.88 -2.35
N LYS A 37 1.17 8.26 -1.08
CA LYS A 37 2.29 7.81 -0.23
C LYS A 37 2.34 6.30 -0.09
N TYR A 38 1.20 5.65 0.18
CA TYR A 38 1.12 4.20 0.28
C TYR A 38 1.56 3.50 -1.03
N ARG A 39 1.00 3.93 -2.16
CA ARG A 39 1.33 3.35 -3.48
C ARG A 39 2.80 3.53 -3.83
N GLN A 40 3.38 4.70 -3.52
CA GLN A 40 4.81 4.95 -3.74
C GLN A 40 5.69 4.05 -2.89
N ARG A 41 5.38 3.87 -1.60
CA ARG A 41 6.09 2.92 -0.73
C ARG A 41 5.99 1.49 -1.24
N LYS A 42 4.80 1.06 -1.67
CA LYS A 42 4.57 -0.29 -2.21
C LYS A 42 5.40 -0.54 -3.48
N ARG A 43 5.44 0.43 -4.41
CA ARG A 43 6.26 0.34 -5.63
C ARG A 43 7.75 0.19 -5.31
N ARG A 44 8.28 1.04 -4.42
CA ARG A 44 9.68 0.96 -3.99
C ARG A 44 10.04 -0.39 -3.35
N LYS A 45 9.12 -0.98 -2.59
CA LYS A 45 9.34 -2.31 -1.98
C LYS A 45 9.41 -3.40 -3.04
N VAL A 46 8.55 -3.33 -4.07
CA VAL A 46 8.56 -4.29 -5.19
C VAL A 46 9.83 -4.13 -6.02
N GLU A 47 10.20 -2.89 -6.37
CA GLU A 47 11.42 -2.59 -7.12
C GLU A 47 12.67 -3.08 -6.38
N ARG A 48 12.76 -2.80 -5.07
CA ARG A 48 13.85 -3.29 -4.24
C ARG A 48 13.90 -4.82 -4.17
N ALA A 49 12.75 -5.48 -4.03
CA ALA A 49 12.68 -6.93 -4.00
C ALA A 49 13.11 -7.56 -5.34
N TYR A 50 12.81 -6.90 -6.47
CA TYR A 50 13.30 -7.32 -7.78
C TYR A 50 14.82 -7.20 -7.88
N ILE A 51 15.40 -6.05 -7.52
CA ILE A 51 16.86 -5.83 -7.55
C ILE A 51 17.58 -6.83 -6.64
N GLU A 52 17.07 -7.06 -5.43
CA GLU A 52 17.67 -8.03 -4.49
C GLU A 52 17.54 -9.49 -4.96
N ALA A 53 16.54 -9.82 -5.80
CA ALA A 53 16.40 -11.13 -6.40
C ALA A 53 17.37 -11.31 -7.58
N GLU A 54 17.44 -10.32 -8.47
CA GLU A 54 18.38 -10.30 -9.60
C GLU A 54 19.84 -10.41 -9.12
N ALA A 55 20.22 -9.65 -8.08
CA ALA A 55 21.55 -9.68 -7.49
C ALA A 55 21.91 -11.00 -6.76
N LYS A 56 20.95 -11.92 -6.55
CA LYS A 56 21.20 -13.25 -5.96
C LYS A 56 21.32 -14.36 -7.00
N GLU A 57 20.88 -14.11 -8.23
CA GLU A 57 21.00 -15.06 -9.33
C GLU A 57 22.33 -14.93 -10.08
N GLU A 58 23.16 -13.94 -9.74
CA GLU A 58 24.52 -13.70 -10.24
C GLU A 58 25.59 -14.18 -9.23
#